data_AF-A0A9D7RWU5-F1
#
_entry.id   AF-A0A9D7RWU5-F1
#
_cell.length_a   1.000
_cell.length_b   1.000
_cell.length_c   1.000
_cell.angle_alpha   90.00
_cell.angle_beta   90.00
_cell.angle_gamma   90.00
#
_symmetry.space_group_name_H-M   'P 1'
#
loop_
_entity.id
_entity.type
_entity.pdbx_description
1 polymer ?
#
loop_
_entity_poly.entity_id
_entity_poly.type
_entity_poly.pdbx_seq_one_letter_code
_entity_poly.pdbx_strand_id
1 'polypeptide(L)'
;MLDVGWQELLLIAALAVILIGPEELPKVMVFFGRIVRRIHYVKYALSQQFDDLMREADLDDLRKSVNFEEKDFNEAEADAEEDHPEAAKNPDMEKAEGGDV
;
A
#
# COMPACT_ATOMS: atom_id res chain seq x y z
N MET A 1 -3.91 5.76 -7.31
CA MET A 1 -3.89 6.64 -6.13
C MET A 1 -5.21 6.46 -5.38
N LEU A 2 -5.19 5.81 -4.21
CA LEU A 2 -6.34 5.78 -3.30
C LEU A 2 -6.16 6.94 -2.32
N ASP A 3 -6.38 8.15 -2.80
CA ASP A 3 -6.36 9.36 -1.98
C ASP A 3 -7.71 9.45 -1.25
N VAL A 4 -7.93 8.52 -0.31
CA VAL A 4 -9.14 8.51 0.53
C VAL A 4 -8.82 9.32 1.78
N GLY A 5 -9.18 10.59 1.72
CA GLY A 5 -9.09 11.53 2.83
C GLY A 5 -10.22 11.37 3.84
N TRP A 6 -10.14 12.20 4.89
CA TRP A 6 -11.15 12.25 5.94
C TRP A 6 -12.55 12.61 5.41
N GLN A 7 -12.63 13.35 4.30
CA GLN A 7 -13.89 13.75 3.68
C GLN A 7 -14.56 12.58 2.95
N GLU A 8 -13.83 11.78 2.18
CA GLU A 8 -14.39 10.59 1.53
C GLU A 8 -14.89 9.56 2.56
N LEU A 9 -14.14 9.36 3.66
CA LEU A 9 -14.56 8.47 4.73
C LEU A 9 -15.89 8.90 5.35
N LEU A 10 -16.08 10.20 5.60
CA LEU A 10 -17.35 10.72 6.11
C LEU A 10 -18.50 10.53 5.11
N LEU A 11 -18.24 10.74 3.82
CA LEU A 11 -19.25 10.53 2.78
C LEU A 11 -19.69 9.05 2.71
N ILE A 12 -18.73 8.13 2.74
CA ILE A 12 -19.01 6.68 2.74
C ILE A 12 -19.75 6.28 4.01
N ALA A 13 -19.35 6.78 5.18
CA ALA A 13 -20.03 6.52 6.44
C ALA A 13 -21.49 7.01 6.41
N ALA A 14 -21.73 8.22 5.89
CA ALA A 14 -23.08 8.75 5.73
C ALA A 14 -23.92 7.90 4.76
N LEU A 15 -23.34 7.48 3.64
CA LEU A 15 -24.01 6.61 2.66
C LEU A 15 -24.37 5.26 3.28
N ALA A 16 -23.46 4.67 4.05
CA ALA A 16 -23.68 3.42 4.76
C ALA A 16 -24.83 3.54 5.78
N VAL A 17 -24.91 4.65 6.51
CA VAL A 17 -26.04 4.95 7.43
C VAL A 17 -27.36 5.02 6.67
N ILE A 18 -27.39 5.61 5.48
CA ILE A 18 -28.64 5.75 4.70
C ILE A 18 -29.08 4.39 4.12
N LEU A 19 -28.15 3.59 3.60
CA LEU A 19 -28.44 2.32 2.94
C LEU A 19 -28.82 1.21 3.92
N ILE A 20 -28.07 1.12 5.03
CA ILE A 20 -28.22 0.05 6.02
C ILE A 20 -29.12 0.52 7.17
N GLY A 21 -29.15 1.82 7.45
CA GLY A 21 -29.88 2.41 8.57
C GLY A 21 -28.97 2.67 9.78
N PRO A 22 -29.19 3.78 10.51
CA PRO A 22 -28.39 4.15 11.68
C PRO A 22 -28.49 3.15 12.84
N GLU A 23 -29.59 2.42 12.95
CA GLU A 23 -29.80 1.42 14.00
C GLU A 23 -29.15 0.05 13.68
N GLU A 24 -28.84 -0.19 12.41
CA GLU A 24 -28.25 -1.46 11.94
C GLU A 24 -26.72 -1.39 11.89
N LEU A 25 -26.15 -0.25 11.52
CA LEU A 25 -24.70 0.00 11.58
C LEU A 25 -24.04 -0.43 12.89
N PRO A 26 -24.53 -0.06 14.09
CA PRO A 26 -23.94 -0.50 15.35
C PRO A 26 -24.04 -2.02 15.55
N LYS A 27 -25.12 -2.65 15.09
CA LYS A 27 -25.28 -4.11 15.16
C LYS A 27 -24.26 -4.82 14.26
N VAL A 28 -24.04 -4.29 13.05
CA VAL A 28 -23.03 -4.80 12.09
C VAL A 28 -21.62 -4.59 12.61
N MET A 29 -21.30 -3.43 13.18
CA MET A 29 -19.99 -3.17 13.80
C MET A 29 -19.70 -4.16 14.93
N VAL A 30 -20.68 -4.43 15.80
CA VAL A 30 -20.53 -5.40 16.89
C VAL A 30 -20.34 -6.81 16.34
N PHE A 31 -21.09 -7.20 15.31
CA PHE A 31 -20.93 -8.50 14.64
C PHE A 31 -19.53 -8.65 14.04
N PHE A 32 -19.08 -7.65 13.29
CA PHE A 32 -17.74 -7.62 12.70
C PHE A 32 -16.65 -7.66 13.78
N GLY A 33 -16.82 -6.91 14.87
CA GLY A 33 -15.92 -6.92 16.02
C GLY A 33 -15.79 -8.31 16.67
N ARG A 34 -16.88 -9.08 16.77
CA ARG A 34 -16.82 -10.47 17.26
C ARG A 34 -16.04 -11.38 16.31
N ILE A 35 -16.21 -11.21 15.00
CA ILE A 35 -15.45 -11.96 13.98
C ILE A 35 -13.95 -11.64 14.12
N VAL A 36 -13.58 -10.36 14.17
CA VAL A 36 -12.19 -9.93 14.34
C VAL A 36 -11.59 -10.45 15.65
N ARG A 37 -12.37 -10.43 16.74
CA ARG A 37 -11.93 -10.99 18.03
C ARG A 37 -11.67 -12.49 17.95
N ARG A 38 -12.49 -13.23 17.20
CA ARG A 38 -12.27 -14.67 16.96
C ARG A 38 -10.99 -14.91 16.17
N ILE A 39 -10.72 -14.10 15.16
CA ILE A 39 -9.48 -14.17 14.37
C ILE A 39 -8.26 -13.91 15.26
N HIS A 40 -8.32 -12.92 16.14
CA HIS A 40 -7.25 -12.66 17.11
C HIS A 40 -6.96 -13.89 17.99
N TYR A 41 -8.00 -14.55 18.51
CA TYR A 41 -7.85 -15.78 19.29
C TYR A 41 -7.22 -16.92 18.48
N VAL A 42 -7.60 -17.06 17.21
CA VAL A 42 -7.00 -18.04 16.29
C VAL A 42 -5.52 -17.74 16.06
N LYS A 43 -5.07 -16.48 15.97
CA LYS A 43 -3.63 -16.16 15.86
C LYS A 43 -2.82 -16.66 17.05
N TYR A 44 -3.33 -16.52 18.28
CA TYR A 44 -2.67 -17.03 19.47
C TYR A 44 -2.60 -18.57 19.48
N ALA A 45 -3.69 -19.23 19.10
CA ALA A 45 -3.75 -20.69 19.04
C ALA A 45 -2.93 -21.28 17.87
N LEU A 46 -2.85 -20.56 16.75
CA LEU A 46 -2.02 -20.94 15.62
C LEU A 46 -0.56 -20.81 16.03
N SER A 47 -0.05 -19.67 16.48
CA SER A 47 1.37 -19.52 16.84
C SER A 47 1.93 -20.67 17.69
N GLN A 48 1.21 -21.09 18.74
CA GLN A 48 1.68 -22.18 19.60
C GLN A 48 1.73 -23.55 18.92
N GLN A 49 0.86 -23.84 17.96
CA GLN A 49 0.82 -25.11 17.21
C GLN A 49 1.56 -25.01 15.88
N PHE A 50 1.68 -23.80 15.34
CA PHE A 50 2.39 -23.47 14.12
C PHE A 50 3.88 -23.61 14.38
N ASP A 51 4.42 -23.22 15.53
CA ASP A 51 5.83 -23.43 15.90
C ASP A 51 6.23 -24.93 15.90
N ASP A 52 5.31 -25.82 16.32
CA ASP A 52 5.52 -27.27 16.31
C ASP A 52 5.42 -27.85 14.90
N LEU A 53 4.45 -27.39 14.09
CA LEU A 53 4.33 -27.76 12.67
C LEU A 53 5.43 -27.13 11.80
N MET A 54 5.93 -25.97 12.17
CA MET A 54 7.03 -25.20 11.56
C MET A 54 8.34 -25.97 11.63
N ARG A 55 8.51 -26.74 12.69
CA ARG A 55 9.70 -27.57 12.89
C ARG A 55 9.68 -28.85 12.06
N GLU A 56 8.52 -29.25 11.54
CA GLU A 56 8.30 -30.52 10.83
C GLU A 56 7.84 -30.35 9.37
N ALA A 57 7.27 -29.20 9.00
CA ALA A 57 6.81 -28.86 7.64
C ALA A 57 7.63 -27.69 7.07
N ASP A 58 8.25 -27.90 5.91
CA ASP A 58 9.05 -26.92 5.15
C ASP A 58 8.40 -25.54 5.04
N LEU A 59 8.81 -24.61 5.90
CA LEU A 59 8.21 -23.26 6.02
C LEU A 59 8.53 -22.28 4.92
N ASP A 60 9.39 -22.68 3.99
CA ASP A 60 9.75 -21.81 2.88
C ASP A 60 8.60 -21.69 1.87
N ASP A 61 7.79 -22.73 1.67
CA ASP A 61 6.73 -22.74 0.64
C ASP A 61 5.51 -21.87 1.02
N LEU A 62 5.10 -21.89 2.30
CA LEU A 62 4.01 -21.04 2.78
C LEU A 62 4.44 -19.57 2.85
N ARG A 63 5.67 -19.30 3.28
CA ARG A 63 6.24 -17.94 3.31
C ARG A 63 6.35 -17.34 1.92
N LYS A 64 6.69 -18.14 0.91
CA LYS A 64 6.74 -17.71 -0.50
C LYS A 64 5.33 -17.41 -1.05
N SER A 65 4.31 -18.13 -0.60
CA SER A 65 2.91 -17.94 -1.03
C SER A 65 2.25 -16.65 -0.52
N VAL A 66 2.66 -16.15 0.65
CA VAL A 66 2.14 -14.88 1.19
C VAL A 66 2.91 -13.65 0.71
N ASN A 67 4.09 -13.86 0.10
CA ASN A 67 4.96 -12.79 -0.39
C ASN A 67 4.69 -12.39 -1.86
N PHE A 68 3.57 -12.83 -2.44
CA PHE A 68 3.26 -12.63 -3.87
C PHE A 68 2.67 -11.25 -4.23
N GLU A 69 2.56 -10.29 -3.32
CA GLU A 69 1.85 -9.01 -3.59
C GLU A 69 2.60 -7.73 -3.16
N GLU A 70 3.92 -7.78 -2.97
CA GLU A 70 4.71 -6.56 -2.66
C GLU A 70 5.52 -6.00 -3.83
N LYS A 71 5.60 -6.68 -4.98
CA LYS A 71 6.46 -6.21 -6.09
C LYS A 71 5.80 -5.29 -7.10
N ASP A 72 4.47 -5.16 -7.12
CA ASP A 72 3.78 -4.42 -8.18
C ASP A 72 3.46 -2.96 -7.83
N PHE A 73 3.81 -2.47 -6.64
CA PHE A 73 3.51 -1.10 -6.20
C PHE A 73 4.68 -0.11 -6.31
N ASN A 74 5.89 -0.55 -6.66
CA ASN A 74 7.08 0.31 -6.67
C ASN A 74 7.55 0.73 -8.08
N GLU A 75 6.90 0.27 -9.16
CA GLU A 75 7.32 0.54 -10.54
C GLU A 75 6.59 1.75 -11.17
N ALA A 76 5.57 2.32 -10.51
CA ALA A 76 4.73 3.37 -11.08
C ALA A 76 5.20 4.81 -10.80
N GLU A 77 6.33 5.00 -10.12
CA GLU A 77 6.86 6.33 -9.77
C GLU A 77 8.12 6.72 -10.57
N ALA A 78 8.62 5.85 -11.46
CA ALA A 78 9.88 6.08 -12.18
C ALA A 78 9.74 6.81 -13.54
N ASP A 79 8.53 6.97 -14.09
CA ASP A 79 8.33 7.52 -15.45
C ASP A 79 7.76 8.95 -15.49
N ALA A 80 7.77 9.68 -14.36
CA ALA A 80 7.22 11.04 -14.29
C ALA A 80 8.27 12.16 -14.25
N GLU A 81 9.53 11.87 -14.59
CA GLU A 81 10.58 12.89 -14.63
C GLU A 81 11.52 12.72 -15.83
N GLU A 82 10.98 12.70 -17.06
CA GLU A 82 11.76 13.05 -18.26
C GLU A 82 10.87 13.26 -19.50
N ASP A 83 10.04 14.32 -19.52
CA ASP A 83 9.63 14.91 -20.80
C ASP A 83 9.28 16.40 -20.66
N HIS A 84 10.31 17.24 -20.70
CA HIS A 84 10.16 18.63 -21.11
C HIS A 84 10.93 18.81 -22.43
N PRO A 85 10.22 19.03 -23.55
CA PRO A 85 10.83 19.14 -24.87
C PRO A 85 11.59 20.47 -25.05
N GLU A 86 12.74 20.35 -25.72
CA GLU A 86 13.40 21.34 -26.58
C GLU A 86 12.84 22.78 -26.56
N ALA A 87 13.64 23.73 -26.06
CA ALA A 87 14.07 24.89 -26.85
C ALA A 87 14.92 25.90 -26.04
N ALA A 88 16.00 26.35 -26.69
CA ALA A 88 16.62 27.68 -26.54
C ALA A 88 17.67 27.89 -25.43
N LYS A 89 18.93 27.61 -25.78
CA LYS A 89 20.04 28.60 -25.95
C LYS A 89 21.35 28.11 -25.32
N ASN A 90 22.16 27.45 -26.14
CA ASN A 90 23.60 27.63 -26.07
C ASN A 90 23.98 28.80 -26.97
N PRO A 91 24.68 29.82 -26.45
CA PRO A 91 25.64 30.49 -27.28
C PRO A 91 26.91 30.78 -26.48
N ASP A 92 27.61 29.76 -25.98
CA ASP A 92 28.91 29.98 -25.34
C ASP A 92 29.89 28.87 -25.70
N MET A 93 30.32 28.85 -26.97
CA MET A 93 31.61 28.30 -27.37
C MET A 93 32.13 29.05 -28.60
N GLU A 94 32.67 30.25 -28.40
CA GLU A 94 33.76 30.75 -29.26
C GLU A 94 34.51 31.87 -28.55
N LYS A 95 35.59 31.49 -27.85
CA LYS A 95 36.86 32.23 -27.83
C LYS A 95 37.93 31.36 -27.17
N ALA A 96 38.50 30.50 -28.00
CA ALA A 96 39.93 30.26 -27.92
C ALA A 96 40.61 31.59 -28.28
N GLU A 97 41.36 32.19 -27.34
CA GLU A 97 42.56 32.98 -27.63
C GLU A 97 43.21 33.49 -26.33
N GLY A 98 44.51 33.19 -26.19
CA GLY A 98 45.47 34.04 -25.48
C GLY A 98 45.78 33.68 -24.04
N GLY A 99 46.79 32.83 -23.83
CA GLY A 99 47.38 32.61 -22.51
C GLY A 99 48.75 31.98 -22.60
N ASP A 100 49.70 32.64 -23.27
CA ASP A 100 51.12 32.33 -23.17
C ASP A 100 51.93 33.63 -23.15
N VAL A 101 52.94 33.66 -22.28
CA VAL A 101 53.85 34.75 -21.83
C VAL A 101 53.38 35.60 -20.65
#